data_AF-A0A7S0JDH6-F1
#
_entry.id   AF-A0A7S0JDH6-F1
#
_cell.length_a   1.000
_cell.length_b   1.000
_cell.length_c   1.000
_cell.angle_alpha   90.00
_cell.angle_beta   90.00
_cell.angle_gamma   90.00
#
_symmetry.space_group_name_H-M   'P 1'
#
loop_
_entity.id
_entity.type
_entity.pdbx_description
1 polymer ?
#
loop_
_entity_poly.entity_id
_entity_poly.type
_entity_poly.pdbx_seq_one_letter_code
_entity_poly.pdbx_strand_id
1 'polypeptide(L)'
;NSLSIGAVAAFAALAAANMKSAIDASPLRTQLHAMSDEELFELLELRRASDTLRAQVRDHCLYYQRPFHTALGGTEGVYLEELLRVSRDKCMLYPYHIAAALVSHLPRASPFEYYLEMLYDTMRHEKSYDTIPNFTAADMMRLLGVGRNEFLHALNTCRSKGWLWKRRRAVILQALPAAPVDELRVQHW
;
A
#
# COMPACT_ATOMS: atom_id res chain seq x y z
N ASN A 1 -24.95 -15.46 -0.56
CA ASN A 1 -24.86 -16.28 -1.79
C ASN A 1 -23.44 -16.79 -1.94
N SER A 2 -23.13 -17.89 -1.27
CA SER A 2 -21.88 -18.63 -1.47
C SER A 2 -21.90 -19.24 -2.87
N LEU A 3 -20.92 -18.88 -3.72
CA LEU A 3 -20.67 -19.62 -4.95
C LEU A 3 -20.40 -21.08 -4.59
N SER A 4 -21.03 -22.03 -5.28
CA SER A 4 -20.85 -23.44 -4.96
C SER A 4 -19.38 -23.86 -5.19
N ILE A 5 -18.90 -24.85 -4.46
CA ILE A 5 -17.54 -25.42 -4.61
C ILE A 5 -17.22 -25.77 -6.10
N GLY A 6 -18.25 -26.13 -6.87
CA GLY A 6 -18.13 -26.36 -8.31
C GLY A 6 -17.80 -25.11 -9.14
N ALA A 7 -18.30 -23.94 -8.74
CA ALA A 7 -18.00 -22.66 -9.39
C ALA A 7 -16.55 -22.21 -9.15
N VAL A 8 -16.02 -22.40 -7.94
CA VAL A 8 -14.62 -22.09 -7.60
C VAL A 8 -13.65 -22.99 -8.36
N ALA A 9 -13.96 -24.29 -8.47
CA ALA A 9 -13.16 -25.24 -9.25
C ALA A 9 -13.22 -24.96 -10.76
N ALA A 10 -14.38 -24.60 -11.30
CA ALA A 10 -14.53 -24.19 -12.69
C ALA A 10 -13.79 -22.87 -12.97
N PHE A 11 -13.75 -21.96 -12.00
CA PHE A 11 -13.03 -20.70 -12.09
C PHE A 11 -11.51 -20.89 -12.06
N ALA A 12 -11.00 -21.75 -11.19
CA ALA A 12 -9.59 -22.13 -11.17
C ALA A 12 -9.17 -22.81 -12.49
N ALA A 13 -10.03 -23.67 -13.06
CA ALA A 13 -9.80 -24.28 -14.36
C ALA A 13 -9.84 -23.26 -15.51
N LEU A 14 -10.74 -22.28 -15.48
CA LEU A 14 -10.84 -21.20 -16.47
C LEU A 14 -9.65 -20.23 -16.38
N ALA A 15 -9.22 -19.87 -15.16
CA ALA A 15 -8.05 -19.05 -14.91
C ALA A 15 -6.76 -19.75 -15.39
N ALA A 16 -6.63 -21.06 -15.15
CA ALA A 16 -5.52 -21.85 -15.65
C ALA A 16 -5.55 -22.03 -17.19
N ALA A 17 -6.74 -22.13 -17.79
CA ALA A 17 -6.90 -22.25 -19.24
C ALA A 17 -6.60 -20.93 -20.00
N ASN A 18 -6.96 -19.77 -19.41
CA ASN A 18 -6.71 -18.44 -20.00
C ASN A 18 -5.24 -17.99 -19.95
N MET A 19 -4.37 -18.65 -19.18
CA MET A 19 -2.95 -18.28 -19.07
C MET A 19 -2.10 -18.61 -20.31
N LYS A 20 -2.66 -19.30 -21.32
CA LYS A 20 -1.96 -19.56 -22.58
C LYS A 20 -2.08 -18.44 -23.61
N SER A 21 -2.94 -17.45 -23.41
CA SER A 21 -3.04 -16.28 -24.28
C SER A 21 -2.95 -15.00 -23.46
N ALA A 22 -1.80 -14.35 -23.53
CA ALA A 22 -1.64 -12.99 -23.02
C ALA A 22 -2.68 -12.06 -23.65
N ILE A 23 -3.00 -10.99 -22.90
CA ILE A 23 -3.62 -9.71 -23.29
C ILE A 23 -4.93 -9.43 -22.52
N ASP A 24 -4.82 -8.42 -21.66
CA ASP A 24 -5.80 -7.73 -20.82
C ASP A 24 -6.16 -8.35 -19.45
N ALA A 25 -5.57 -7.80 -18.39
CA ALA A 25 -5.75 -8.19 -16.99
C ALA A 25 -7.05 -7.67 -16.35
N SER A 26 -7.93 -7.01 -17.13
CA SER A 26 -9.20 -6.46 -16.66
C SER A 26 -10.22 -7.50 -16.15
N PRO A 27 -10.40 -8.68 -16.80
CA PRO A 27 -11.40 -9.67 -16.36
C PRO A 27 -11.03 -10.31 -15.02
N LEU A 28 -9.79 -10.78 -14.88
CA LEU A 28 -9.34 -11.46 -13.67
C LEU A 28 -9.31 -10.51 -12.48
N ARG A 29 -8.81 -9.28 -12.66
CA ARG A 29 -8.78 -8.29 -11.59
C ARG A 29 -10.19 -7.98 -11.07
N THR A 30 -11.15 -7.76 -11.97
CA THR A 30 -12.56 -7.53 -11.62
C THR A 30 -13.16 -8.71 -10.86
N GLN A 31 -12.85 -9.94 -11.28
CA GLN A 31 -13.32 -11.15 -10.62
C GLN A 31 -12.73 -11.30 -9.21
N LEU A 32 -11.42 -11.08 -9.04
CA LEU A 32 -10.77 -11.09 -7.73
C LEU A 32 -11.38 -10.03 -6.80
N HIS A 33 -11.80 -8.87 -7.32
CA HIS A 33 -12.42 -7.82 -6.48
C HIS A 33 -13.78 -8.22 -5.93
N ALA A 34 -14.53 -9.03 -6.68
CA ALA A 34 -15.83 -9.54 -6.26
C ALA A 34 -15.72 -10.67 -5.23
N MET A 35 -14.53 -11.24 -5.03
CA MET A 35 -14.30 -12.36 -4.11
C MET A 35 -14.03 -11.87 -2.68
N SER A 36 -14.64 -12.56 -1.74
CA SER A 36 -14.29 -12.51 -0.32
C SER A 36 -12.86 -12.99 -0.07
N ASP A 37 -12.31 -12.67 1.09
CA ASP A 37 -10.99 -13.15 1.52
C ASP A 37 -10.97 -14.68 1.56
N GLU A 38 -12.05 -15.29 2.08
CA GLU A 38 -12.20 -16.75 2.15
C GLU A 38 -12.17 -17.39 0.77
N GLU A 39 -12.93 -16.86 -0.20
CA GLU A 39 -12.95 -17.38 -1.57
C GLU A 39 -11.59 -17.24 -2.26
N LEU A 40 -10.87 -16.13 -2.03
CA LEU A 40 -9.53 -15.94 -2.58
C LEU A 40 -8.54 -16.95 -2.03
N PHE A 41 -8.60 -17.24 -0.74
CA PHE A 41 -7.66 -18.15 -0.10
C PHE A 41 -8.00 -19.62 -0.36
N GLU A 42 -9.27 -19.98 -0.44
CA GLU A 42 -9.69 -21.29 -0.93
C GLU A 42 -9.16 -21.55 -2.35
N LEU A 43 -9.23 -20.55 -3.24
CA LEU A 43 -8.67 -20.63 -4.59
C LEU A 43 -7.17 -20.92 -4.59
N LEU A 44 -6.41 -20.32 -3.66
CA LEU A 44 -4.96 -20.53 -3.53
C LEU A 44 -4.58 -21.89 -2.93
N GLU A 45 -5.38 -22.41 -2.00
CA GLU A 45 -5.18 -23.70 -1.34
C GLU A 45 -5.51 -24.90 -2.26
N LEU A 46 -6.18 -24.66 -3.39
CA LEU A 46 -6.36 -25.69 -4.42
C LEU A 46 -4.99 -26.18 -4.90
N ARG A 47 -4.76 -27.51 -4.83
CA ARG A 47 -3.49 -28.20 -5.18
C ARG A 47 -2.94 -27.94 -6.60
N ARG A 48 -3.65 -27.17 -7.43
CA ARG A 48 -3.28 -26.82 -8.81
C ARG A 48 -3.13 -25.32 -9.05
N ALA A 49 -3.17 -24.48 -8.02
CA ALA A 49 -2.94 -23.05 -8.18
C ALA A 49 -1.54 -22.81 -8.79
N SER A 50 -1.49 -22.14 -9.94
CA SER A 50 -0.23 -21.81 -10.59
C SER A 50 0.52 -20.72 -9.81
N ASP A 51 1.85 -20.69 -9.92
CA ASP A 51 2.64 -19.63 -9.30
C ASP A 51 2.25 -18.24 -9.83
N THR A 52 1.82 -18.16 -11.09
CA THR A 52 1.30 -16.93 -11.68
C THR A 52 -0.02 -16.50 -11.02
N LEU A 53 -0.94 -17.42 -10.71
CA LEU A 53 -2.17 -17.10 -10.00
C LEU A 53 -1.87 -16.63 -8.58
N ARG A 54 -0.95 -17.29 -7.88
CA ARG A 54 -0.49 -16.87 -6.55
C ARG A 54 0.06 -15.45 -6.57
N ALA A 55 0.91 -15.12 -7.55
CA ALA A 55 1.43 -13.78 -7.73
C ALA A 55 0.31 -12.75 -7.97
N GLN A 56 -0.68 -13.07 -8.81
CA GLN A 56 -1.81 -12.19 -9.11
C GLN A 56 -2.70 -11.93 -7.88
N VAL A 57 -3.01 -12.97 -7.10
CA VAL A 57 -3.78 -12.80 -5.86
C VAL A 57 -2.98 -12.03 -4.82
N ARG A 58 -1.67 -12.26 -4.73
CA ARG A 58 -0.79 -11.46 -3.85
C ARG A 58 -0.80 -9.98 -4.23
N ASP A 59 -0.57 -9.66 -5.51
CA ASP A 59 -0.60 -8.29 -6.02
C ASP A 59 -1.94 -7.60 -5.75
N HIS A 60 -3.04 -8.36 -5.90
CA HIS A 60 -4.37 -7.90 -5.54
C HIS A 60 -4.48 -7.57 -4.04
N CYS A 61 -4.06 -8.49 -3.17
CA CYS A 61 -4.13 -8.28 -1.72
C CYS A 61 -3.30 -7.06 -1.29
N LEU A 62 -2.09 -6.89 -1.86
CA LEU A 62 -1.24 -5.72 -1.62
C LEU A 62 -1.88 -4.42 -2.10
N TYR A 63 -2.54 -4.42 -3.27
CA TYR A 63 -3.20 -3.24 -3.81
C TYR A 63 -4.36 -2.78 -2.90
N TYR A 64 -5.15 -3.72 -2.37
CA TYR A 64 -6.33 -3.41 -1.56
C TYR A 64 -6.05 -3.44 -0.06
N GLN A 65 -4.78 -3.50 0.33
CA GLN A 65 -4.34 -3.55 1.71
C GLN A 65 -5.03 -4.67 2.52
N ARG A 66 -5.28 -5.83 1.89
CA ARG A 66 -5.94 -6.97 2.54
C ARG A 66 -5.02 -7.57 3.62
N PRO A 67 -5.58 -8.15 4.70
CA PRO A 67 -4.80 -8.83 5.73
C PRO A 67 -3.92 -9.95 5.17
N PHE A 68 -2.90 -10.34 5.93
CA PHE A 68 -2.09 -11.51 5.59
C PHE A 68 -2.91 -12.80 5.74
N HIS A 69 -2.63 -13.76 4.85
CA HIS A 69 -3.10 -15.13 4.98
C HIS A 69 -1.98 -16.08 4.55
N THR A 70 -1.85 -17.22 5.22
CA THR A 70 -0.76 -18.19 4.99
C THR A 70 -0.73 -18.73 3.55
N ALA A 71 -1.90 -18.83 2.89
CA ALA A 71 -2.02 -19.24 1.49
C ALA A 71 -1.28 -18.31 0.50
N LEU A 72 -0.99 -17.06 0.89
CA LEU A 72 -0.21 -16.11 0.09
C LEU A 72 1.29 -16.43 0.09
N GLY A 73 1.73 -17.35 0.96
CA GLY A 73 3.12 -17.72 1.15
C GLY A 73 3.95 -16.69 1.91
N GLY A 74 5.05 -17.17 2.50
CA GLY A 74 5.96 -16.36 3.30
C GLY A 74 5.47 -16.15 4.73
N THR A 75 5.96 -15.09 5.38
CA THR A 75 5.57 -14.72 6.75
C THR A 75 4.78 -13.41 6.74
N GLU A 76 3.95 -13.23 7.76
CA GLU A 76 3.13 -12.02 7.93
C GLU A 76 3.98 -10.75 7.93
N GLY A 77 5.10 -10.74 8.66
CA GLY A 77 6.00 -9.57 8.70
C GLY A 77 6.54 -9.15 7.33
N VAL A 78 6.95 -10.12 6.50
CA VAL A 78 7.45 -9.83 5.13
C VAL A 78 6.32 -9.31 4.24
N TYR A 79 5.13 -9.89 4.36
CA TYR A 79 3.95 -9.40 3.64
C TYR A 79 3.57 -7.98 4.04
N LEU A 80 3.55 -7.68 5.34
CA LEU A 80 3.20 -6.37 5.86
C LEU A 80 4.23 -5.29 5.45
N GLU A 81 5.52 -5.63 5.43
CA GLU A 81 6.57 -4.72 4.95
C GLU A 81 6.38 -4.38 3.46
N GLU A 82 6.10 -5.41 2.65
CA GLU A 82 5.78 -5.24 1.23
C GLU A 82 4.49 -4.43 1.02
N LEU A 83 3.45 -4.70 1.81
CA LEU A 83 2.17 -3.98 1.77
C LEU A 83 2.39 -2.49 2.02
N LEU A 84 3.17 -2.13 3.04
CA LEU A 84 3.48 -0.72 3.32
C LEU A 84 4.29 -0.07 2.20
N ARG A 85 5.24 -0.79 1.60
CA ARG A 85 6.01 -0.30 0.44
C ARG A 85 5.08 0.00 -0.75
N VAL A 86 4.27 -0.98 -1.17
CA VAL A 86 3.31 -0.84 -2.28
C VAL A 86 2.28 0.27 -2.00
N SER A 87 1.82 0.37 -0.75
CA SER A 87 0.90 1.42 -0.31
C SER A 87 1.51 2.80 -0.46
N ARG A 88 2.75 2.98 -0.01
CA ARG A 88 3.44 4.27 -0.07
C ARG A 88 3.74 4.70 -1.50
N ASP A 89 4.19 3.76 -2.35
CA ASP A 89 4.47 4.05 -3.77
C ASP A 89 3.24 4.60 -4.50
N LYS A 90 2.04 4.19 -4.06
CA LYS A 90 0.73 4.61 -4.58
C LYS A 90 0.06 5.73 -3.78
N CYS A 91 0.74 6.29 -2.78
CA CYS A 91 0.21 7.34 -1.89
C CYS A 91 -1.12 6.94 -1.21
N MET A 92 -1.28 5.65 -0.87
CA MET A 92 -2.49 5.16 -0.19
C MET A 92 -2.53 5.62 1.27
N LEU A 93 -3.72 5.59 1.86
CA LEU A 93 -3.89 5.83 3.29
C LEU A 93 -3.11 4.76 4.09
N TYR A 94 -2.63 5.11 5.28
CA TYR A 94 -2.11 4.11 6.22
C TYR A 94 -3.22 3.07 6.49
N PRO A 95 -2.91 1.78 6.45
CA PRO A 95 -3.93 0.72 6.54
C PRO A 95 -4.36 0.49 8.00
N TYR A 96 -5.18 1.42 8.52
CA TYR A 96 -5.62 1.43 9.92
C TYR A 96 -6.37 0.18 10.36
N HIS A 97 -7.10 -0.47 9.45
CA HIS A 97 -7.86 -1.70 9.72
C HIS A 97 -6.97 -2.89 10.09
N ILE A 98 -5.69 -2.89 9.69
CA ILE A 98 -4.69 -3.90 10.06
C ILE A 98 -3.59 -3.34 10.96
N ALA A 99 -3.82 -2.19 11.60
CA ALA A 99 -2.83 -1.53 12.45
C ALA A 99 -2.33 -2.42 13.61
N ALA A 100 -3.20 -3.26 14.18
CA ALA A 100 -2.80 -4.19 15.24
C ALA A 100 -1.70 -5.17 14.77
N ALA A 101 -1.83 -5.74 13.58
CA ALA A 101 -0.83 -6.61 12.98
C ALA A 101 0.45 -5.84 12.64
N LEU A 102 0.32 -4.61 12.12
CA LEU A 102 1.45 -3.74 11.82
C LEU A 102 2.27 -3.38 13.07
N VAL A 103 1.61 -2.99 14.16
CA VAL A 103 2.31 -2.68 15.42
C VAL A 103 3.01 -3.92 15.98
N SER A 104 2.38 -5.10 15.85
CA SER A 104 2.95 -6.37 16.31
C SER A 104 4.22 -6.77 15.53
N HIS A 105 4.19 -6.67 14.20
CA HIS A 105 5.30 -7.14 13.35
C HIS A 105 6.31 -6.06 12.97
N LEU A 106 5.89 -4.80 12.90
CA LEU A 106 6.64 -3.65 12.39
C LEU A 106 6.51 -2.45 13.35
N PRO A 107 7.11 -2.50 14.56
CA PRO A 107 6.90 -1.48 15.60
C PRO A 107 7.40 -0.08 15.23
N ARG A 108 8.19 0.05 14.16
CA ARG A 108 8.67 1.34 13.62
C ARG A 108 7.80 1.89 12.50
N ALA A 109 6.78 1.16 12.07
CA ALA A 109 5.88 1.58 11.00
C ALA A 109 4.62 2.26 11.55
N SER A 110 4.81 3.27 12.40
CA SER A 110 3.69 4.09 12.88
C SER A 110 3.08 4.89 11.71
N PRO A 111 1.83 5.38 11.84
CA PRO A 111 1.25 6.27 10.83
C PRO A 111 2.12 7.49 10.54
N PHE A 112 2.72 8.09 11.57
CA PHE A 112 3.64 9.22 11.42
C PHE A 112 4.84 8.86 10.54
N GLU A 113 5.55 7.77 10.87
CA GLU A 113 6.72 7.31 10.11
C GLU A 113 6.35 6.95 8.67
N TYR A 114 5.20 6.30 8.49
CA TYR A 114 4.69 5.95 7.16
C TYR A 114 4.49 7.17 6.25
N TYR A 115 3.85 8.22 6.77
CA TYR A 115 3.62 9.44 6.00
C TYR A 115 4.86 10.31 5.88
N LEU A 116 5.77 10.30 6.87
CA LEU A 116 7.05 10.97 6.78
C LEU A 116 7.89 10.39 5.63
N GLU A 117 7.94 9.06 5.51
CA GLU A 117 8.58 8.39 4.37
C GLU A 117 7.88 8.72 3.04
N MET A 118 6.54 8.82 3.04
CA MET A 118 5.80 9.20 1.83
C MET A 118 6.17 10.61 1.36
N LEU A 119 6.26 11.57 2.28
CA LEU A 119 6.74 12.92 1.97
C LEU A 119 8.18 12.91 1.48
N TYR A 120 9.05 12.17 2.16
CA TYR A 120 10.43 12.00 1.76
C TYR A 120 10.54 11.50 0.31
N ASP A 121 9.82 10.43 -0.04
CA ASP A 121 9.82 9.85 -1.39
C ASP A 121 9.22 10.84 -2.40
N THR A 122 8.13 11.52 -2.06
CA THR A 122 7.48 12.52 -2.92
C THR A 122 8.43 13.68 -3.23
N MET A 123 9.12 14.22 -2.22
CA MET A 123 10.12 15.27 -2.38
C MET A 123 11.33 14.78 -3.18
N ARG A 124 11.91 13.63 -2.81
CA ARG A 124 13.11 13.09 -3.45
C ARG A 124 12.93 12.91 -4.97
N HIS A 125 11.73 12.51 -5.38
CA HIS A 125 11.35 12.35 -6.80
C HIS A 125 10.77 13.62 -7.42
N GLU A 126 10.66 14.72 -6.67
CA GLU A 126 10.00 15.97 -7.07
C GLU A 126 8.58 15.77 -7.64
N LYS A 127 7.83 14.80 -7.10
CA LYS A 127 6.42 14.62 -7.43
C LYS A 127 5.61 15.80 -6.89
N SER A 128 4.56 16.20 -7.60
CA SER A 128 3.63 17.22 -7.09
C SER A 128 2.90 16.68 -5.86
N TYR A 129 2.73 17.52 -4.83
CA TYR A 129 1.88 17.17 -3.69
C TYR A 129 0.45 16.85 -4.14
N ASP A 130 -0.01 17.46 -5.23
CA ASP A 130 -1.36 17.27 -5.78
C ASP A 130 -1.58 15.85 -6.36
N THR A 131 -0.56 14.98 -6.41
CA THR A 131 -0.73 13.55 -6.74
C THR A 131 -1.20 12.71 -5.55
N ILE A 132 -1.18 13.26 -4.33
CA ILE A 132 -1.58 12.56 -3.12
C ILE A 132 -3.12 12.60 -3.01
N PRO A 133 -3.80 11.45 -2.82
CA PRO A 133 -5.26 11.41 -2.63
C PRO A 133 -5.72 12.24 -1.43
N ASN A 134 -6.90 12.85 -1.50
CA ASN A 134 -7.42 13.77 -0.49
C ASN A 134 -7.43 13.19 0.93
N PHE A 135 -7.89 11.95 1.11
CA PHE A 135 -7.90 11.31 2.44
C PHE A 135 -6.50 11.09 2.99
N THR A 136 -5.56 10.69 2.12
CA THR A 136 -4.14 10.58 2.48
C THR A 136 -3.59 11.94 2.88
N ALA A 137 -3.82 12.99 2.09
CA ALA A 137 -3.35 14.35 2.38
C ALA A 137 -3.96 14.92 3.67
N ALA A 138 -5.25 14.68 3.92
CA ALA A 138 -5.93 15.09 5.14
C ALA A 138 -5.32 14.42 6.37
N ASP A 139 -4.96 13.13 6.24
CA ASP A 139 -4.34 12.39 7.33
C ASP A 139 -2.88 12.79 7.58
N MET A 140 -2.14 13.08 6.51
CA MET A 140 -0.81 13.69 6.57
C MET A 140 -0.87 15.06 7.26
N MET A 141 -1.83 15.90 6.92
CA MET A 141 -2.03 17.19 7.58
C MET A 141 -2.33 17.01 9.07
N ARG A 142 -3.17 16.02 9.43
CA ARG A 142 -3.52 15.71 10.81
C ARG A 142 -2.32 15.23 11.64
N LEU A 143 -1.47 14.38 11.07
CA LEU A 143 -0.36 13.73 11.79
C LEU A 143 0.94 14.52 11.74
N LEU A 144 1.28 15.10 10.60
CA LEU A 144 2.54 15.80 10.35
C LEU A 144 2.39 17.32 10.39
N GLY A 145 1.18 17.86 10.22
CA GLY A 145 0.98 19.30 10.02
C GLY A 145 1.50 19.79 8.66
N VAL A 146 1.65 18.90 7.68
CA VAL A 146 2.18 19.23 6.35
C VAL A 146 1.08 19.17 5.30
N GLY A 147 0.60 20.35 4.92
CA GLY A 147 -0.23 20.56 3.75
C GLY A 147 0.60 20.87 2.51
N ARG A 148 -0.10 21.30 1.45
CA ARG A 148 0.50 21.64 0.17
C ARG A 148 1.55 22.76 0.28
N ASN A 149 1.27 23.78 1.10
CA ASN A 149 2.14 24.95 1.22
C ASN A 149 3.41 24.63 2.02
N GLU A 150 3.25 23.90 3.11
CA GLU A 150 4.36 23.42 3.96
C GLU A 150 5.27 22.49 3.15
N PHE A 151 4.70 21.60 2.34
CA PHE A 151 5.45 20.77 1.41
C PHE A 151 6.26 21.59 0.39
N LEU A 152 5.63 22.56 -0.28
CA LEU A 152 6.31 23.40 -1.27
C LEU A 152 7.45 24.21 -0.64
N HIS A 153 7.23 24.71 0.57
CA HIS A 153 8.26 25.40 1.33
C HIS A 153 9.44 24.48 1.67
N ALA A 154 9.17 23.28 2.18
CA ALA A 154 10.19 22.27 2.47
C ALA A 154 10.98 21.86 1.21
N LEU A 155 10.28 21.67 0.09
CA LEU A 155 10.88 21.29 -1.19
C LEU A 155 11.81 22.37 -1.73
N ASN A 156 11.39 23.64 -1.67
CA ASN A 156 12.22 24.77 -2.08
C ASN A 156 13.42 24.97 -1.15
N THR A 157 13.24 24.76 0.16
CA THR A 157 14.34 24.74 1.13
C THR A 157 15.38 23.68 0.76
N CYS A 158 14.96 22.48 0.36
CA CYS A 158 15.88 21.44 -0.11
C CYS A 158 16.59 21.82 -1.40
N ARG A 159 15.87 22.36 -2.40
CA ARG A 159 16.44 22.81 -3.69
C ARG A 159 17.52 23.87 -3.51
N SER A 160 17.39 24.74 -2.50
CA SER A 160 18.40 25.75 -2.18
C SER A 160 19.75 25.17 -1.75
N LYS A 161 19.81 23.88 -1.35
CA LYS A 161 21.04 23.18 -0.91
C LYS A 161 21.87 22.61 -2.06
N GLY A 162 21.53 22.94 -3.32
CA GLY A 162 22.26 22.52 -4.52
C GLY A 162 21.87 21.12 -5.01
N TRP A 163 22.28 20.77 -6.23
CA TRP A 163 21.76 19.61 -6.99
C TRP A 163 21.86 18.23 -6.30
N LEU A 164 22.77 18.07 -5.33
CA LEU A 164 22.97 16.81 -4.59
C LEU A 164 21.95 16.58 -3.47
N TRP A 165 21.04 17.52 -3.19
CA TRP A 165 20.09 17.42 -2.07
C TRP A 165 19.26 16.12 -2.09
N LYS A 166 18.88 15.64 -3.28
CA LYS A 166 18.12 14.38 -3.48
C LYS A 166 18.84 13.12 -3.00
N ARG A 167 20.17 13.15 -2.95
CA ARG A 167 21.00 12.02 -2.49
C ARG A 167 21.25 12.07 -0.99
N ARG A 168 20.97 13.21 -0.35
CA ARG A 168 21.23 13.45 1.07
C ARG A 168 19.94 13.32 1.84
N ARG A 169 19.63 12.11 2.30
CA ARG A 169 18.41 11.84 3.07
C ARG A 169 18.21 12.81 4.24
N ALA A 170 19.28 13.09 4.98
CA ALA A 170 19.26 14.02 6.10
C ALA A 170 18.80 15.45 5.71
N VAL A 171 19.13 15.92 4.50
CA VAL A 171 18.69 17.26 4.03
C VAL A 171 17.19 17.32 3.86
N ILE A 172 16.58 16.25 3.33
CA ILE A 172 15.13 16.18 3.14
C ILE A 172 14.43 16.07 4.49
N LEU A 173 14.90 15.17 5.36
CA LEU A 173 14.30 14.98 6.68
C LEU A 173 14.41 16.21 7.58
N GLN A 174 15.49 17.00 7.47
CA GLN A 174 15.62 18.27 8.20
C GLN A 174 14.63 19.35 7.75
N ALA A 175 14.06 19.23 6.54
CA ALA A 175 13.03 20.12 6.04
C ALA A 175 11.61 19.63 6.36
N LEU A 176 11.47 18.45 6.98
CA LEU A 176 10.21 17.82 7.36
C LEU A 176 10.03 17.81 8.88
N PRO A 177 8.80 17.60 9.39
CA PRO A 177 8.56 17.48 10.83
C PRO A 177 9.35 16.33 11.45
N ALA A 178 9.97 16.59 12.60
CA ALA A 178 10.72 15.60 13.37
C ALA A 178 9.84 14.80 14.36
N ALA A 179 8.63 15.28 14.61
CA ALA A 179 7.68 14.70 15.55
C ALA A 179 6.24 14.92 15.05
N PRO A 180 5.28 14.08 15.46
CA PRO A 180 3.88 14.27 15.14
C PRO A 180 3.33 15.54 15.78
N VAL A 181 2.20 16.04 15.25
CA VAL A 181 1.46 17.17 15.84
C VAL A 181 0.97 16.78 17.24
N ASP A 182 1.19 17.66 18.22
CA ASP A 182 0.90 17.41 19.65
C ASP A 182 -0.59 17.14 19.92
N GLU A 183 -1.50 17.81 19.20
CA GLU A 183 -2.94 17.64 19.33
C GLU A 183 -3.53 16.92 18.11
N LEU A 184 -3.63 15.59 18.19
CA LEU A 184 -4.29 14.78 17.16
C LEU A 184 -5.81 15.01 17.19
N ARG A 185 -6.31 15.81 16.26
CA ARG A 185 -7.75 15.98 16.07
C ARG A 185 -8.35 14.72 15.47
N VAL A 186 -9.32 14.11 16.16
CA VAL A 186 -10.12 13.03 15.58
C VAL A 186 -10.91 13.58 14.41
N GLN A 187 -10.80 12.93 13.26
CA GLN A 187 -11.55 13.26 12.06
C GLN A 187 -12.73 12.30 11.91
N HIS A 188 -13.82 12.75 11.31
CA HIS A 188 -15.14 12.08 11.35
C HIS A 188 -15.46 11.27 10.08
N TRP A 189 -14.47 11.04 9.22
CA TRP A 189 -14.60 10.32 7.95
C TRP A 189 -13.99 8.93 8.02
#